data_AF-A0AAV2GTB6-F1
#
_entry.id   AF-A0AAV2GTB6-F1
#
_cell.length_a   1.000
_cell.length_b   1.000
_cell.length_c   1.000
_cell.angle_alpha   90.00
_cell.angle_beta   90.00
_cell.angle_gamma   90.00
#
_symmetry.space_group_name_H-M   'P 1'
#
loop_
_entity.id
_entity.type
_entity.pdbx_description
1 polymer ?
#
loop_
_entity_poly.entity_id
_entity_poly.type
_entity_poly.pdbx_seq_one_letter_code
_entity_poly.pdbx_strand_id
1 'polypeptide(L)'
;MQEEMKSFQENHTYDLVKLPKGKRSLKNKWFYKLKTEETSSKTRFRARLVVKGFNQKKGVDFEENFSPMVKLSSIRVVLGLAASLDLEVEQLDVKTAFLHGDLEEEIYLDQPEGFEVKGKEDLVC
;
A
#
# COMPACT_ATOMS: atom_id res chain seq x y z
N MET A 1 5.07 -10.15 -8.84
CA MET A 1 3.63 -10.31 -8.54
C MET A 1 3.45 -11.29 -7.40
N GLN A 2 3.98 -12.52 -7.50
CA GLN A 2 3.94 -13.52 -6.43
C GLN A 2 4.47 -13.00 -5.08
N GLU A 3 5.64 -12.34 -5.06
CA GLU A 3 6.20 -11.75 -3.83
C GLU A 3 5.23 -10.75 -3.17
N GLU A 4 4.56 -9.91 -3.96
CA GLU A 4 3.59 -8.93 -3.46
C GLU A 4 2.31 -9.63 -2.95
N MET A 5 1.75 -10.57 -3.71
CA MET A 5 0.56 -11.30 -3.28
C MET A 5 0.81 -12.12 -2.02
N LYS A 6 2.01 -12.70 -1.89
CA LYS A 6 2.41 -13.40 -0.66
C LYS A 6 2.44 -12.43 0.52
N SER A 7 2.91 -11.21 0.33
CA SER A 7 2.90 -10.21 1.40
C SER A 7 1.48 -9.84 1.85
N PHE A 8 0.49 -9.80 0.95
CA PHE A 8 -0.91 -9.57 1.36
C PHE A 8 -1.48 -10.74 2.14
N GLN A 9 -1.13 -11.98 1.77
CA GLN A 9 -1.57 -13.16 2.50
C GLN A 9 -0.93 -13.26 3.89
N GLU A 10 0.38 -13.02 3.99
CA GLU A 10 1.11 -13.03 5.25
C GLU A 10 0.65 -11.95 6.23
N ASN A 11 0.22 -10.79 5.71
CA ASN A 11 -0.31 -9.69 6.52
C ASN A 11 -1.83 -9.72 6.67
N HIS A 12 -2.52 -10.73 6.15
CA HIS A 12 -3.99 -10.82 6.18
C HIS A 12 -4.68 -9.53 5.71
N THR A 13 -4.18 -8.93 4.63
CA THR A 13 -4.57 -7.57 4.19
C THR A 13 -6.02 -7.46 3.71
N TYR A 14 -6.64 -8.54 3.24
CA TYR A 14 -8.00 -8.51 2.68
C TYR A 14 -8.71 -9.87 2.78
N ASP A 15 -10.03 -9.85 2.64
CA ASP A 15 -10.90 -11.03 2.60
C ASP A 15 -11.69 -11.09 1.29
N LEU A 16 -11.95 -12.31 0.79
CA LEU A 16 -12.78 -12.49 -0.40
C LEU A 16 -14.27 -12.49 -0.03
N VAL A 17 -14.99 -11.47 -0.49
CA VAL A 17 -16.41 -11.26 -0.17
C VAL A 17 -17.24 -10.98 -1.42
N LYS A 18 -18.56 -11.20 -1.33
CA LYS A 18 -19.48 -10.77 -2.39
C LYS A 18 -19.63 -9.26 -2.31
N LEU A 19 -19.53 -8.57 -3.45
CA LEU A 19 -19.71 -7.13 -3.50
C LEU A 19 -21.11 -6.75 -2.97
N PRO A 20 -21.21 -5.97 -1.89
CA PRO A 20 -22.51 -5.62 -1.32
C PRO A 20 -23.33 -4.74 -2.28
N LYS A 21 -24.66 -4.85 -2.21
CA LYS A 21 -25.54 -4.05 -3.05
C LYS A 21 -25.33 -2.55 -2.79
N GLY A 22 -25.13 -1.79 -3.87
CA GLY A 22 -24.94 -0.33 -3.79
C GLY A 22 -23.50 0.11 -3.53
N LYS A 23 -22.58 -0.82 -3.22
CA LYS A 23 -21.14 -0.55 -3.19
C LYS A 23 -20.54 -0.72 -4.57
N ARG A 24 -19.35 -0.14 -4.78
CA ARG A 24 -18.60 -0.24 -6.03
C ARG A 24 -17.23 -0.81 -5.72
N SER A 25 -16.77 -1.73 -6.56
CA SER A 25 -15.39 -2.18 -6.52
C SER A 25 -14.47 -1.21 -7.25
N LEU A 26 -13.27 -1.08 -6.72
CA LEU A 26 -12.18 -0.33 -7.33
C LEU A 26 -11.40 -1.27 -8.25
N LYS A 27 -11.01 -0.75 -9.41
CA LYS A 27 -10.15 -1.50 -10.33
C LYS A 27 -8.71 -1.39 -9.89
N ASN A 28 -7.93 -2.44 -10.06
CA ASN A 28 -6.48 -2.44 -9.80
C ASN A 28 -5.67 -2.58 -11.10
N LYS A 29 -4.35 -2.38 -11.00
CA LYS A 29 -3.36 -2.70 -12.03
C LYS A 29 -2.03 -3.06 -11.39
N TRP A 30 -1.29 -3.95 -12.04
CA TRP A 30 0.11 -4.19 -11.74
C TRP A 30 1.02 -3.08 -12.28
N PHE A 31 1.78 -2.47 -11.37
CA PHE A 31 2.84 -1.52 -11.70
C PHE A 31 4.20 -2.21 -11.61
N TYR A 32 5.01 -2.10 -12.66
CA TYR A 32 6.31 -2.75 -12.76
C TYR A 32 7.43 -1.70 -12.70
N LYS A 33 8.44 -1.94 -11.88
CA LYS A 33 9.62 -1.09 -11.76
C LYS A 33 10.90 -1.93 -11.79
N LEU A 34 11.82 -1.52 -12.64
CA LEU A 34 13.20 -2.02 -12.61
C LEU A 34 13.95 -1.25 -11.50
N LYS A 35 14.58 -1.97 -10.57
CA LYS A 35 15.56 -1.39 -9.66
C LYS A 35 16.94 -1.91 -10.05
N THR A 36 17.77 -1.01 -10.53
CA THR A 36 19.22 -1.25 -10.67
C THR A 36 19.85 -0.77 -9.37
N GLU A 37 20.54 -1.65 -8.66
CA GLU A 37 21.35 -1.21 -7.53
C GLU A 37 22.67 -0.65 -8.04
N GLU A 38 23.06 0.52 -7.57
CA GLU A 38 24.31 1.17 -8.01
C GLU A 38 25.57 0.37 -7.64
N THR A 39 25.46 -0.53 -6.65
CA THR A 39 26.57 -1.29 -6.08
C THR A 39 26.61 -2.76 -6.50
N SER A 40 25.53 -3.28 -7.09
CA SER A 40 25.46 -4.69 -7.52
C SER A 40 24.97 -4.77 -8.96
N SER A 41 25.64 -5.56 -9.80
CA SER A 41 25.26 -5.80 -11.20
C SER A 41 23.94 -6.59 -11.35
N LYS A 42 23.16 -6.74 -10.27
CA LYS A 42 21.91 -7.50 -10.22
C LYS A 42 20.73 -6.55 -10.35
N THR A 43 20.11 -6.59 -11.51
CA THR A 43 18.82 -5.94 -11.77
C THR A 43 17.71 -6.68 -11.01
N ARG A 44 16.99 -5.97 -10.13
CA ARG A 44 15.80 -6.50 -9.44
C ARG A 44 14.53 -5.97 -10.08
N PHE A 45 13.65 -6.88 -10.49
CA PHE A 45 12.31 -6.54 -10.96
C PHE A 45 11.35 -6.47 -9.78
N ARG A 46 10.62 -5.36 -9.64
CA ARG A 46 9.59 -5.19 -8.62
C ARG A 46 8.23 -4.98 -9.28
N ALA A 47 7.23 -5.73 -8.82
CA ALA A 47 5.84 -5.52 -9.21
C ALA A 47 5.06 -5.10 -7.96
N ARG A 48 4.18 -4.12 -8.09
CA ARG A 48 3.27 -3.66 -7.03
C ARG A 48 1.85 -3.66 -7.54
N LEU A 49 0.90 -4.04 -6.69
CA LEU A 49 -0.51 -3.87 -6.98
C LEU A 49 -0.91 -2.43 -6.63
N VAL A 50 -1.56 -1.74 -7.56
CA VAL A 50 -1.97 -0.35 -7.35
C VAL A 50 -3.43 -0.19 -7.76
N VAL A 51 -4.19 0.51 -6.94
CA VAL A 51 -5.58 0.88 -7.25
C VAL A 51 -5.60 1.94 -8.35
N LYS A 52 -6.49 1.81 -9.32
CA LYS A 52 -6.74 2.82 -10.35
C LYS A 52 -7.54 3.97 -9.71
N GLY A 53 -6.85 5.00 -9.24
CA GLY A 53 -7.44 6.16 -8.55
C GLY A 53 -8.33 7.08 -9.40
N PHE A 54 -8.59 6.76 -10.67
CA PHE A 54 -9.33 7.63 -11.61
C PHE A 54 -10.85 7.76 -11.33
N ASN A 55 -11.33 7.26 -10.19
CA ASN A 55 -12.75 7.33 -9.81
C ASN A 55 -13.05 8.42 -8.78
N GLN A 56 -12.04 9.15 -8.30
CA GLN A 56 -12.26 10.28 -7.40
C GLN A 56 -13.08 11.37 -8.10
N LYS A 57 -14.13 11.84 -7.45
CA LYS A 57 -14.98 12.95 -7.85
C LYS A 57 -14.54 14.22 -7.13
N LYS A 58 -14.24 15.25 -7.92
CA LYS A 58 -13.98 16.60 -7.40
C LYS A 58 -15.13 17.06 -6.50
N GLY A 59 -14.82 17.43 -5.25
CA GLY A 59 -15.78 17.85 -4.24
C GLY A 59 -16.43 16.73 -3.41
N VAL A 60 -16.02 15.47 -3.61
CA VAL A 60 -16.42 14.33 -2.76
C VAL A 60 -15.20 13.75 -2.05
N ASP A 61 -14.22 13.25 -2.80
CA ASP A 61 -13.09 12.44 -2.31
C ASP A 61 -11.75 12.82 -3.00
N PHE A 62 -11.77 13.87 -3.85
CA PHE A 62 -10.60 14.30 -4.62
C PHE A 62 -9.60 15.14 -3.81
N GLU A 63 -10.06 15.82 -2.76
CA GLU A 63 -9.21 16.63 -1.86
C GLU A 63 -8.67 15.80 -0.68
N GLU A 64 -9.20 14.60 -0.49
CA GLU A 64 -8.81 13.66 0.56
C GLU A 64 -7.56 12.88 0.14
N ASN A 65 -6.40 13.55 0.17
CA ASN A 65 -5.10 12.90 -0.01
C ASN A 65 -4.62 12.28 1.31
N PHE A 66 -5.04 11.04 1.57
CA PHE A 66 -4.56 10.24 2.69
C PHE A 66 -3.18 9.63 2.39
N SER A 67 -2.13 10.45 2.48
CA SER A 67 -0.78 9.94 2.66
C SER A 67 -0.28 10.41 4.02
N PRO A 68 -0.07 9.51 4.99
CA PRO A 68 0.52 9.87 6.28
C PRO A 68 2.01 10.21 6.08
N MET A 69 2.27 11.42 5.61
CA MET A 69 3.62 11.94 5.46
C MET A 69 3.97 12.74 6.71
N VAL A 70 4.95 12.24 7.47
CA VAL A 70 5.47 12.97 8.63
C VAL A 70 6.06 14.30 8.14
N LYS A 71 5.79 15.39 8.87
CA LYS A 71 6.34 16.71 8.53
C LYS A 71 7.81 16.78 8.95
N LEU A 72 8.63 17.43 8.12
CA LEU A 72 10.05 17.62 8.42
C LEU A 72 10.26 18.41 9.73
N SER A 73 9.33 19.30 10.07
CA SER A 73 9.34 20.00 11.37
C SER A 73 9.25 19.02 12.54
N SER A 74 8.39 18.01 12.46
CA SER A 74 8.25 16.98 13.51
C SER A 74 9.52 16.15 13.64
N ILE A 75 10.14 15.74 12.52
CA ILE A 75 11.43 15.02 12.54
C ILE A 75 12.50 15.86 13.25
N ARG A 76 12.61 17.15 12.91
CA ARG A 76 13.60 18.05 13.52
C ARG A 76 13.41 18.21 15.02
N VAL A 77 12.16 18.27 15.49
CA VAL A 77 11.85 18.32 16.92
C VAL A 77 12.32 17.05 17.63
N VAL A 78 11.99 15.88 17.08
CA VAL A 78 12.41 14.59 17.68
C VAL A 78 13.93 14.46 17.72
N LEU A 79 14.63 14.79 16.62
CA LEU A 79 16.09 14.75 16.57
C LEU A 79 16.73 15.79 17.51
N GLY A 80 16.14 17.00 17.62
CA GLY A 80 16.60 18.03 18.54
C GLY A 80 16.46 17.59 20.00
N LEU A 81 15.37 16.92 20.35
CA LEU A 81 15.18 16.33 21.68
C LEU A 81 16.21 15.24 21.95
N ALA A 82 16.42 14.32 21.00
CA ALA A 82 17.41 13.26 21.12
C ALA A 82 18.82 13.83 21.38
N ALA A 83 19.22 14.85 20.61
CA ALA A 83 20.50 15.52 20.81
C ALA A 83 20.59 16.27 22.15
N SER A 84 19.51 16.91 22.61
CA SER A 84 19.50 17.66 23.88
C SER A 84 19.55 16.77 25.13
N LEU A 85 19.06 15.54 25.00
CA LEU A 85 18.95 14.56 26.08
C LEU A 85 20.01 13.45 25.99
N ASP A 86 20.97 13.57 25.05
CA ASP A 86 22.02 12.59 24.79
C ASP A 86 21.46 11.17 24.54
N LEU A 87 20.42 11.09 23.70
CA LEU A 87 19.75 9.83 23.33
C LEU A 87 20.27 9.30 22.00
N GLU A 88 20.36 7.98 21.89
CA GLU A 88 20.66 7.28 20.65
C GLU A 88 19.42 7.20 19.74
N VAL A 89 19.64 7.33 18.43
CA VAL A 89 18.58 7.24 17.41
C VAL A 89 18.89 6.07 16.49
N GLU A 90 17.99 5.09 16.47
CA GLU A 90 18.03 3.98 15.52
C GLU A 90 16.96 4.16 14.45
N GLN A 91 17.29 3.81 13.20
CA GLN A 91 16.37 3.87 12.07
C GLN A 91 16.00 2.46 11.61
N LEU A 92 14.70 2.18 11.52
CA LEU A 92 14.16 0.94 10.97
C LEU A 92 13.40 1.25 9.67
N ASP A 93 13.83 0.65 8.55
CA ASP A 93 13.06 0.63 7.31
C ASP A 93 12.18 -0.63 7.28
N VAL A 94 10.90 -0.46 7.56
CA VAL A 94 9.93 -1.56 7.59
C VAL A 94 9.48 -1.88 6.16
N LYS A 95 9.71 -3.11 5.73
CA LYS A 95 9.16 -3.61 4.46
C LYS A 95 7.63 -3.56 4.55
N THR A 96 7.00 -3.12 3.45
CA THR A 96 5.54 -3.04 3.33
C THR A 96 4.87 -2.24 4.45
N ALA A 97 5.49 -1.15 4.91
CA ALA A 97 4.94 -0.29 5.98
C ALA A 97 3.47 0.11 5.80
N PHE A 98 3.01 0.30 4.55
CA PHE A 98 1.60 0.61 4.26
C PHE A 98 0.61 -0.51 4.61
N LEU A 99 1.05 -1.77 4.72
CA LEU A 99 0.20 -2.90 5.09
C LEU A 99 0.00 -3.03 6.60
N HIS A 100 0.72 -2.24 7.39
CA HIS A 100 0.63 -2.24 8.85
C HIS A 100 -0.26 -1.12 9.40
N GLY A 101 -0.79 -0.25 8.54
CA GLY A 101 -1.75 0.78 8.93
C GLY A 101 -3.18 0.30 8.69
N ASP A 102 -4.07 0.54 9.64
CA ASP A 102 -5.49 0.35 9.43
C ASP A 102 -6.04 1.43 8.48
N LEU A 103 -6.96 1.03 7.62
CA LEU A 103 -7.74 1.95 6.79
C LEU A 103 -9.04 2.28 7.52
N GLU A 104 -9.38 3.57 7.66
CA GLU A 104 -10.64 3.97 8.30
C GLU A 104 -11.85 3.62 7.42
N GLU A 105 -11.67 3.67 6.10
CA GLU A 105 -12.70 3.36 5.13
C GLU A 105 -12.71 1.89 4.70
N GLU A 106 -13.91 1.32 4.59
CA GLU A 106 -14.11 0.04 3.94
C GLU A 106 -14.13 0.22 2.41
N ILE A 107 -13.12 -0.35 1.74
CA ILE A 107 -12.98 -0.36 0.29
C ILE A 107 -13.12 -1.77 -0.25
N TYR A 108 -13.59 -1.89 -1.50
CA TYR A 108 -13.63 -3.16 -2.23
C TYR A 108 -12.75 -3.06 -3.46
N LEU A 109 -11.98 -4.09 -3.76
CA LEU A 109 -11.09 -4.16 -4.92
C LEU A 109 -11.47 -5.35 -5.79
N ASP A 110 -11.48 -5.16 -7.11
CA ASP A 110 -11.53 -6.31 -8.01
C ASP A 110 -10.36 -7.25 -7.71
N GLN A 111 -10.53 -8.56 -7.95
CA GLN A 111 -9.41 -9.49 -7.80
C GLN A 111 -8.25 -9.09 -8.72
N PRO A 112 -6.98 -9.24 -8.29
CA PRO A 112 -5.84 -8.89 -9.12
C PRO A 112 -5.76 -9.81 -10.34
N GLU A 113 -5.49 -9.22 -11.51
CA GLU A 113 -5.36 -9.95 -12.76
C GLU A 113 -4.30 -11.06 -12.63
N GLY A 114 -4.69 -12.30 -12.95
CA GLY A 114 -3.84 -13.48 -12.86
C GLY A 114 -3.78 -14.14 -11.47
N PHE A 115 -4.58 -13.65 -10.52
CA PHE A 115 -4.70 -14.17 -9.15
C PHE A 115 -6.17 -14.41 -8.75
N GLU A 116 -7.06 -14.54 -9.72
CA GLU A 116 -8.48 -14.84 -9.48
C GLU A 116 -8.66 -16.24 -8.89
N VAL A 117 -9.52 -16.34 -7.88
CA VAL A 117 -9.85 -17.62 -7.25
C VAL A 117 -10.92 -18.34 -8.08
N LYS A 118 -10.56 -19.52 -8.59
CA LYS A 118 -11.48 -20.36 -9.40
C LYS A 118 -12.78 -20.65 -8.65
N GLY A 119 -13.91 -20.43 -9.33
CA GLY A 119 -15.26 -20.60 -8.79
C GLY A 119 -15.73 -19.48 -7.85
N LYS A 120 -14.95 -18.41 -7.73
CA LYS A 120 -15.21 -17.21 -6.92
C LYS A 120 -14.89 -15.94 -7.71
N GLU A 121 -15.01 -15.99 -9.03
CA GLU A 121 -14.66 -14.90 -9.94
C GLU A 121 -15.56 -13.66 -9.75
N ASP A 122 -16.74 -13.83 -9.16
CA ASP A 122 -17.69 -12.77 -8.82
C ASP A 122 -17.38 -12.06 -7.49
N LEU A 123 -16.43 -12.58 -6.72
CA LEU A 123 -16.02 -11.99 -5.44
C LEU A 123 -15.01 -10.88 -5.63
N VAL A 124 -14.98 -9.98 -4.65
CA VAL A 124 -14.05 -8.85 -4.53
C VAL A 124 -13.17 -9.05 -3.29
N CYS A 125 -11.99 -8.43 -3.33
CA CYS A 125 -11.08 -8.31 -2.20
C CYS A 125 -11.45 -7.10 -1.33
#